data_AF-T1I6H5-F1
#
_entry.id   AF-T1I6H5-F1
#
_cell.length_a   1.000
_cell.length_b   1.000
_cell.length_c   1.000
_cell.angle_alpha   90.00
_cell.angle_beta   90.00
_cell.angle_gamma   90.00
#
_symmetry.space_group_name_H-M   'P 1'
#
loop_
_entity.id
_entity.type
_entity.pdbx_description
1 polymer ?
#
loop_
_entity_poly.entity_id
_entity_poly.type
_entity_poly.pdbx_seq_one_letter_code
_entity_poly.pdbx_strand_id
1 'polypeptide(L)'
;MLHATSEQTQRMIVETFAQSLPITNRTIIGAVRYCDKCQHVKPDRAHHCSVCRICVLKMDHHCPWVNNCVSFTNYKFFILFLGYAFLYCIYIVATSLYYFILFWKGNIEGAGKFHILFLFFVAAMFATSLISLFVYHCYLVTHNRTTLEAFRAPIFQSGPDKDGFSLGKYNNFQEVFGDRRALWFLPVFTSLGDGLVYPVRTDHQVGYNSLIQVAQR
;
A
#
# COMPACT_ATOMS: atom_id res chain seq x y z
N MET A 1 8.41 -32.78 -23.48
CA MET A 1 9.71 -32.17 -23.14
C MET A 1 9.96 -31.03 -24.14
N LEU A 2 9.25 -29.90 -23.98
CA LEU A 2 9.42 -28.71 -24.82
C LEU A 2 10.02 -27.62 -23.93
N HIS A 3 11.34 -27.67 -23.74
CA HIS A 3 12.08 -26.53 -23.23
C HIS A 3 11.94 -25.41 -24.26
N ALA A 4 11.45 -24.25 -23.83
CA ALA A 4 11.31 -23.09 -24.68
C ALA A 4 12.60 -22.82 -25.46
N THR A 5 12.45 -22.78 -26.77
CA THR A 5 13.46 -22.35 -27.74
C THR A 5 13.87 -20.92 -27.43
N SER A 6 14.97 -20.71 -26.70
CA SER A 6 15.60 -19.43 -26.33
C SER A 6 14.78 -18.46 -25.44
N GLU A 7 15.45 -17.84 -24.45
CA GLU A 7 14.91 -16.78 -23.58
C GLU A 7 14.31 -15.60 -24.38
N GLN A 8 14.87 -15.35 -25.57
CA GLN A 8 14.41 -14.32 -26.49
C GLN A 8 12.98 -14.58 -27.00
N THR A 9 12.65 -15.82 -27.35
CA THR A 9 11.31 -16.19 -27.80
C THR A 9 10.28 -16.05 -26.67
N GLN A 10 10.65 -16.42 -25.45
CA GLN A 10 9.78 -16.22 -24.28
C GLN A 10 9.48 -14.74 -24.05
N ARG A 11 10.50 -13.88 -24.11
CA ARG A 11 10.32 -12.42 -24.00
C ARG A 11 9.42 -11.87 -25.10
N MET A 12 9.60 -12.31 -26.34
CA MET A 12 8.77 -11.88 -27.47
C MET A 12 7.30 -12.26 -27.27
N ILE A 13 7.02 -13.49 -26.85
CA ILE A 13 5.64 -13.94 -26.58
C ILE A 13 4.99 -13.09 -25.48
N VAL A 14 5.72 -12.83 -24.39
CA VAL A 14 5.22 -12.00 -23.29
C VAL A 14 4.94 -10.56 -23.74
N GLU A 15 5.84 -9.97 -24.54
CA GLU A 15 5.65 -8.63 -25.10
C GLU A 15 4.42 -8.57 -26.02
N THR A 16 4.26 -9.53 -26.94
CA THR A 16 3.09 -9.60 -27.83
C THR A 16 1.80 -9.76 -27.04
N PHE A 17 1.76 -10.67 -26.06
CA PHE A 17 0.58 -10.85 -25.21
C PHE A 17 0.25 -9.57 -24.43
N ALA A 18 1.26 -8.89 -23.88
CA ALA A 18 1.10 -7.68 -23.10
C ALA A 18 0.53 -6.49 -23.88
N GLN A 19 0.64 -6.46 -25.20
CA GLN A 19 0.01 -5.41 -26.04
C GLN A 19 -1.52 -5.39 -25.90
N SER A 20 -2.13 -6.53 -25.56
CA SER A 20 -3.57 -6.65 -25.34
C SER A 20 -4.01 -6.31 -23.91
N LEU A 21 -3.07 -6.07 -22.99
CA LEU A 21 -3.35 -5.85 -21.58
C LEU A 21 -3.32 -4.37 -21.20
N PRO A 22 -4.15 -3.93 -20.24
CA PRO A 22 -4.17 -2.55 -19.76
C PRO A 22 -3.00 -2.27 -18.78
N ILE A 23 -1.76 -2.45 -19.24
CA ILE A 23 -0.54 -2.27 -18.42
C ILE A 23 0.36 -1.15 -18.94
N THR A 24 0.67 -0.21 -18.06
CA THR A 24 1.49 0.97 -18.36
C THR A 24 2.89 0.86 -17.78
N ASN A 25 3.08 0.13 -16.68
CA ASN A 25 4.38 0.00 -16.05
C ASN A 25 5.29 -0.98 -16.79
N ARG A 26 6.59 -0.69 -16.75
CA ARG A 26 7.68 -1.47 -17.33
C ARG A 26 8.77 -1.75 -16.29
N THR A 27 9.70 -2.60 -16.66
CA THR A 27 10.95 -2.79 -15.92
C THR A 27 11.91 -1.62 -16.19
N ILE A 28 13.03 -1.55 -15.46
CA ILE A 28 14.05 -0.49 -15.64
C ILE A 28 14.62 -0.50 -17.07
N ILE A 29 14.67 -1.66 -17.72
CA ILE A 29 15.14 -1.82 -19.11
C ILE A 29 14.01 -1.67 -20.14
N GLY A 30 12.82 -1.23 -19.74
CA GLY A 30 11.68 -1.03 -20.63
C GLY A 30 10.85 -2.27 -20.97
N ALA A 31 11.24 -3.46 -20.52
CA ALA A 31 10.51 -4.71 -20.78
C ALA A 31 9.23 -4.84 -19.91
N VAL A 32 8.29 -5.69 -20.34
CA VAL A 32 7.09 -6.05 -19.58
C VAL A 32 7.42 -6.67 -18.22
N ARG A 33 6.66 -6.30 -17.20
CA ARG A 33 6.83 -6.82 -15.84
C ARG A 33 6.23 -8.22 -15.74
N TYR A 34 7.05 -9.27 -15.78
CA TYR A 34 6.62 -10.66 -15.62
C TYR A 34 6.95 -11.22 -14.22
N CYS A 35 6.21 -12.23 -13.76
CA CYS A 35 6.52 -13.01 -12.56
C CYS A 35 6.89 -14.45 -12.90
N ASP A 36 8.17 -14.82 -12.77
CA ASP A 36 8.61 -16.21 -13.04
C ASP A 36 8.09 -17.21 -12.01
N LYS A 37 7.72 -16.77 -10.81
CA LYS A 37 7.19 -17.66 -9.77
C LYS A 37 5.72 -17.99 -9.97
N CYS A 38 4.93 -17.00 -10.39
CA CYS A 38 3.49 -17.14 -10.61
C CYS A 38 3.13 -17.38 -12.08
N GLN A 39 4.09 -17.27 -13.00
CA GLN A 39 3.94 -17.52 -14.44
C GLN A 39 2.85 -16.66 -15.11
N HIS A 40 2.84 -15.36 -14.80
CA HIS A 40 1.94 -14.40 -15.44
C HIS A 40 2.55 -12.99 -15.51
N VAL A 41 2.00 -12.16 -16.39
CA VAL A 41 2.29 -10.72 -16.46
C VAL A 41 1.75 -10.05 -15.20
N LYS A 42 2.55 -9.20 -14.56
CA LYS A 42 2.15 -8.45 -13.37
C LYS A 42 1.29 -7.26 -13.80
N PRO A 43 0.06 -7.12 -13.28
CA PRO A 43 -0.67 -5.88 -13.39
C PRO A 43 0.14 -4.69 -12.84
N ASP A 44 -0.25 -3.48 -13.22
CA ASP A 44 0.38 -2.27 -12.69
C ASP A 44 0.30 -2.26 -11.16
N ARG A 45 1.36 -1.76 -10.51
CA ARG A 45 1.48 -1.70 -9.04
C ARG A 45 1.44 -3.06 -8.31
N ALA A 46 1.31 -4.19 -9.00
CA ALA A 46 1.36 -5.51 -8.40
C ALA A 46 2.82 -5.97 -8.18
N HIS A 47 3.07 -6.68 -7.07
CA HIS A 47 4.39 -7.25 -6.76
C HIS A 47 4.25 -8.67 -6.19
N HIS A 48 5.26 -9.51 -6.40
CA HIS A 48 5.29 -10.86 -5.82
C HIS A 48 5.81 -10.77 -4.38
N CYS A 49 5.02 -11.21 -3.41
CA CYS A 49 5.46 -11.37 -2.04
C CYS A 49 6.03 -12.77 -1.85
N SER A 50 7.30 -12.89 -1.48
CA SER A 50 7.94 -14.20 -1.22
C SER A 50 7.38 -14.91 0.02
N VAL A 51 6.88 -14.16 1.00
CA VAL A 51 6.27 -14.71 2.22
C VAL A 51 4.89 -15.29 1.90
N CYS A 52 4.03 -14.53 1.22
CA CYS A 52 2.71 -15.00 0.82
C CYS A 52 2.73 -15.93 -0.41
N ARG A 53 3.85 -15.98 -1.15
CA ARG A 53 4.08 -16.78 -2.36
C ARG A 53 3.09 -16.52 -3.50
N ILE A 54 2.56 -15.30 -3.56
CA ILE A 54 1.62 -14.86 -4.58
C ILE A 54 1.96 -13.45 -5.07
N CYS A 55 1.51 -13.11 -6.27
CA CYS A 55 1.44 -11.73 -6.73
C CYS A 55 0.27 -11.01 -6.03
N VAL A 56 0.57 -9.86 -5.43
CA VAL A 56 -0.36 -9.06 -4.64
C VAL A 56 -0.64 -7.75 -5.40
N LEU A 57 -1.91 -7.44 -5.61
CA LEU A 57 -2.37 -6.21 -6.27
C LEU A 57 -2.14 -4.99 -5.39
N LYS A 58 -1.65 -3.88 -5.98
CA LYS A 58 -1.21 -2.66 -5.26
C LYS A 58 -0.44 -2.99 -3.98
N MET A 59 0.54 -3.88 -4.08
CA MET A 59 1.27 -4.35 -2.91
C MET A 59 1.96 -3.17 -2.24
N ASP A 60 1.64 -2.94 -0.96
CA ASP A 60 2.32 -1.94 -0.17
C ASP A 60 3.51 -2.56 0.56
N HIS A 61 3.24 -3.53 1.43
CA HIS A 61 4.27 -4.32 2.10
C HIS A 61 3.68 -5.63 2.64
N HIS A 62 4.55 -6.56 3.03
CA HIS A 62 4.15 -7.65 3.92
C HIS A 62 4.31 -7.17 5.35
N CYS A 63 3.24 -7.22 6.14
CA CYS A 63 3.24 -6.73 7.51
C CYS A 63 3.20 -7.93 8.48
N PRO A 64 4.30 -8.22 9.20
CA PRO A 64 4.33 -9.33 10.15
C PRO A 64 3.30 -9.18 11.28
N TRP A 65 2.99 -7.94 11.68
CA TRP A 65 2.08 -7.64 12.80
C TRP A 65 0.63 -8.02 12.53
N VAL A 66 0.21 -8.01 11.27
CA VAL A 66 -1.13 -8.48 10.84
C VAL A 66 -1.06 -9.82 10.12
N ASN A 67 0.13 -10.45 10.08
CA ASN A 67 0.42 -11.70 9.39
C ASN A 67 -0.16 -11.78 7.97
N ASN A 68 -0.10 -10.66 7.23
CA ASN A 68 -0.69 -10.55 5.91
C ASN A 68 0.00 -9.46 5.08
N CYS A 69 -0.16 -9.51 3.76
CA CYS A 69 0.16 -8.38 2.91
C CYS A 69 -0.84 -7.25 3.09
N VAL A 70 -0.32 -6.03 3.17
CA VAL A 70 -1.06 -4.78 3.00
C VAL A 70 -1.06 -4.44 1.52
N SER A 71 -2.25 -4.27 0.95
CA SER A 71 -2.49 -4.33 -0.49
C SER A 71 -3.78 -3.60 -0.87
N PHE A 72 -4.14 -3.62 -2.16
CA PHE A 72 -5.38 -3.02 -2.67
C PHE A 72 -6.63 -3.33 -1.81
N THR A 73 -6.81 -4.60 -1.43
CA THR A 73 -8.04 -5.09 -0.78
C THR A 73 -8.17 -4.71 0.69
N ASN A 74 -7.08 -4.32 1.35
CA ASN A 74 -7.05 -4.07 2.79
C ASN A 74 -6.27 -2.80 3.20
N TYR A 75 -5.79 -1.99 2.25
CA TYR A 75 -5.00 -0.79 2.58
C TYR A 75 -5.80 0.19 3.44
N LYS A 76 -7.06 0.46 3.09
CA LYS A 76 -7.96 1.28 3.92
C LYS A 76 -8.06 0.76 5.36
N PHE A 77 -8.22 -0.55 5.52
CA PHE A 77 -8.32 -1.17 6.85
C PHE A 77 -7.03 -1.01 7.64
N PHE A 78 -5.88 -1.12 6.99
CA PHE A 78 -4.59 -0.87 7.62
C PHE A 78 -4.42 0.59 8.07
N ILE A 79 -4.81 1.58 7.25
CA ILE A 79 -4.76 3.00 7.66
C ILE A 79 -5.67 3.26 8.87
N LEU A 80 -6.89 2.73 8.83
CA LEU A 80 -7.83 2.86 9.95
C LEU A 80 -7.32 2.15 11.21
N PHE A 81 -6.74 0.96 11.08
CA PHE A 81 -6.09 0.24 12.16
C PHE A 81 -5.00 1.08 12.83
N LEU A 82 -4.10 1.69 12.07
CA LEU A 82 -3.06 2.57 12.61
C LEU A 82 -3.65 3.77 13.36
N GLY A 83 -4.65 4.44 12.77
CA GLY A 83 -5.32 5.58 13.37
C GLY A 83 -6.04 5.22 14.69
N TYR A 84 -6.82 4.15 14.70
CA TYR A 84 -7.55 3.71 15.89
C TYR A 84 -6.64 3.14 16.97
N ALA A 85 -5.60 2.40 16.60
CA ALA A 85 -4.59 1.93 17.55
C ALA A 85 -3.87 3.12 18.21
N PHE A 86 -3.54 4.16 17.45
CA PHE A 86 -2.96 5.38 18.00
C PHE A 86 -3.92 6.07 18.98
N LEU A 87 -5.18 6.28 18.60
CA LEU A 87 -6.19 6.89 19.48
C LEU A 87 -6.41 6.08 20.76
N TYR A 88 -6.41 4.75 20.66
CA TYR A 88 -6.50 3.86 21.81
C TYR A 88 -5.28 4.00 22.74
N CYS A 89 -4.07 4.10 22.19
CA CYS A 89 -2.87 4.32 22.99
C CYS A 89 -2.89 5.69 23.70
N ILE A 90 -3.34 6.75 23.01
CA ILE A 90 -3.51 8.08 23.62
C ILE A 90 -4.56 8.05 24.73
N TYR A 91 -5.69 7.35 24.52
CA TYR A 91 -6.71 7.16 25.55
C TYR A 91 -6.13 6.48 26.80
N ILE A 92 -5.34 5.42 26.63
CA ILE A 92 -4.67 4.73 27.75
C ILE A 92 -3.70 5.67 28.46
N VAL A 93 -2.83 6.39 27.73
CA VAL A 93 -1.88 7.33 28.34
C VAL A 93 -2.61 8.41 29.12
N ALA A 94 -3.65 9.02 28.55
CA ALA A 94 -4.41 10.08 29.22
C ALA A 94 -5.12 9.60 30.48
N THR A 95 -5.77 8.43 30.43
CA THR A 95 -6.52 7.87 31.57
C THR A 95 -5.61 7.31 32.66
N SER A 96 -4.43 6.80 32.31
CA SER A 96 -3.45 6.27 33.28
C SER A 96 -2.51 7.33 33.85
N LEU A 97 -2.39 8.52 33.24
CA LEU A 97 -1.50 9.60 33.67
C LEU A 97 -1.73 10.02 35.14
N TYR A 98 -2.99 10.12 35.57
CA TYR A 98 -3.31 10.47 36.95
C TYR A 98 -2.73 9.46 37.94
N TYR A 99 -2.93 8.15 37.68
CA TYR A 99 -2.41 7.08 38.51
C TYR A 99 -0.89 6.95 38.42
N PHE A 100 -0.31 7.22 37.26
CA PHE A 100 1.14 7.32 37.09
C PHE A 100 1.72 8.41 38.02
N ILE A 101 1.10 9.58 38.10
CA ILE A 101 1.52 10.66 39.01
C ILE A 101 1.37 10.24 40.48
N LEU A 102 0.26 9.61 40.86
CA LEU A 102 0.05 9.14 42.22
C LEU A 102 1.06 8.05 42.63
N PHE A 103 1.44 7.16 41.72
CA PHE A 103 2.48 6.16 41.94
C PHE A 103 3.79 6.81 42.38
N TRP A 104 4.25 7.83 41.64
CA TRP A 104 5.49 8.55 41.96
C TRP A 104 5.40 9.42 43.22
N LYS A 105 4.19 9.82 43.62
CA LYS A 105 3.95 10.50 44.90
C LYS A 105 3.91 9.54 46.10
N GLY A 106 3.98 8.22 45.89
CA GLY A 106 3.86 7.23 46.95
C GLY A 106 2.43 6.99 47.45
N ASN A 107 1.42 7.48 46.72
CA ASN A 107 0.01 7.46 47.13
C ASN A 107 -0.78 6.27 46.53
N ILE A 108 -0.09 5.26 45.99
CA ILE A 108 -0.72 4.03 45.48
C ILE A 108 -0.11 2.81 46.17
N GLU A 109 -0.97 2.01 46.78
CA GLU A 109 -0.65 0.71 47.38
C GLU A 109 -1.23 -0.45 46.55
N GLY A 110 -0.75 -1.67 46.79
CA GLY A 110 -1.22 -2.88 46.12
C GLY A 110 -0.48 -3.26 44.83
N ALA A 111 -0.68 -4.49 44.37
CA ALA A 111 0.04 -5.08 43.22
C ALA A 111 -0.35 -4.47 41.86
N GLY A 112 -1.52 -3.81 41.76
CA GLY A 112 -1.99 -3.15 40.54
C GLY A 112 -1.12 -1.97 40.09
N LYS A 113 -0.31 -1.41 40.99
CA LYS A 113 0.54 -0.25 40.73
C LYS A 113 1.58 -0.45 39.62
N PHE A 114 2.17 -1.65 39.56
CA PHE A 114 3.13 -2.00 38.51
C PHE A 114 2.47 -2.25 37.16
N HIS A 115 1.23 -2.75 37.15
CA HIS A 115 0.46 -2.93 35.93
C HIS A 115 0.11 -1.59 35.28
N ILE A 116 -0.30 -0.60 36.09
CA ILE A 116 -0.57 0.76 35.62
C ILE A 116 0.70 1.41 35.05
N LEU A 117 1.83 1.23 35.73
CA LEU A 117 3.13 1.75 35.27
C LEU A 117 3.54 1.14 33.93
N PHE A 118 3.46 -0.19 33.83
CA PHE A 118 3.78 -0.91 32.59
C PHE A 118 2.84 -0.51 31.44
N LEU A 119 1.54 -0.44 31.72
CA LEU A 119 0.53 -0.02 30.74
C LEU A 119 0.82 1.38 30.19
N PHE A 120 1.16 2.35 31.05
CA PHE A 120 1.49 3.71 30.64
C PHE A 120 2.68 3.73 29.68
N PHE A 121 3.79 3.08 30.04
CA PHE A 121 5.00 3.06 29.22
C PHE A 121 4.80 2.34 27.88
N VAL A 122 4.13 1.17 27.90
CA VAL A 122 3.83 0.41 26.68
C VAL A 122 2.94 1.22 25.75
N ALA A 123 1.87 1.85 26.28
CA ALA A 123 0.98 2.68 25.47
C ALA A 123 1.71 3.91 24.89
N ALA A 124 2.56 4.59 25.67
CA ALA A 124 3.33 5.74 25.19
C ALA A 124 4.36 5.35 24.10
N MET A 125 5.04 4.22 24.27
CA MET A 125 5.95 3.66 23.27
C MET A 125 5.22 3.36 21.96
N PHE A 126 4.12 2.61 22.02
CA PHE A 126 3.31 2.30 20.83
C PHE A 126 2.72 3.56 20.20
N ALA A 127 2.21 4.53 20.99
CA ALA A 127 1.69 5.78 20.46
C ALA A 127 2.74 6.51 19.59
N THR A 128 3.99 6.57 20.06
CA THR A 128 5.11 7.22 19.37
C THR A 128 5.44 6.52 18.04
N SER A 129 5.52 5.19 18.05
CA SER A 129 5.75 4.43 16.81
C SER A 129 4.57 4.54 15.84
N LEU A 130 3.33 4.40 16.33
CA LEU A 130 2.12 4.42 15.51
C LEU A 130 1.89 5.78 14.85
N ILE A 131 2.12 6.90 15.54
CA ILE A 131 1.92 8.22 14.92
C ILE A 131 2.87 8.45 13.76
N SER A 132 4.14 8.07 13.88
CA SER A 132 5.11 8.20 12.79
C SER A 132 4.69 7.40 11.55
N LEU A 133 4.28 6.15 11.74
CA LEU A 133 3.84 5.26 10.67
C LEU A 133 2.53 5.76 10.05
N PHE A 134 1.57 6.20 10.87
CA PHE A 134 0.31 6.75 10.41
C PHE A 134 0.49 8.01 9.57
N VAL A 135 1.32 8.96 10.02
CA VAL A 135 1.63 10.18 9.27
C VAL A 135 2.32 9.86 7.94
N TYR A 136 3.27 8.91 7.93
CA TYR A 136 3.92 8.46 6.71
C TYR A 136 2.91 7.88 5.71
N HIS A 137 2.01 7.01 6.16
CA HIS A 137 1.00 6.45 5.24
C HIS A 137 -0.06 7.48 4.80
N CYS A 138 -0.41 8.46 5.63
CA CYS A 138 -1.23 9.60 5.20
C CYS A 138 -0.54 10.40 4.09
N TYR A 139 0.79 10.61 4.19
CA TYR A 139 1.58 11.18 3.11
C TYR A 139 1.50 10.32 1.84
N LEU A 140 1.68 9.00 1.94
CA LEU A 140 1.59 8.09 0.80
C LEU A 140 0.20 8.10 0.13
N VAL A 141 -0.88 8.07 0.92
CA VAL A 141 -2.27 8.18 0.43
C VAL A 141 -2.45 9.47 -0.35
N THR A 142 -2.02 10.62 0.18
CA THR A 142 -2.19 11.92 -0.50
C THR A 142 -1.37 12.05 -1.80
N HIS A 143 -0.34 11.22 -2.00
CA HIS A 143 0.45 11.17 -3.23
C HIS A 143 0.11 9.96 -4.13
N ASN A 144 -0.86 9.14 -3.73
CA ASN A 144 -1.22 7.87 -4.38
C ASN A 144 -0.02 6.94 -4.64
N ARG A 145 0.85 6.80 -3.65
CA ARG A 145 2.03 5.92 -3.71
C ARG A 145 1.85 4.76 -2.75
N THR A 146 2.34 3.59 -3.13
CA THR A 146 2.65 2.52 -2.15
C THR A 146 4.02 2.77 -1.53
N THR A 147 4.33 2.09 -0.43
CA THR A 147 5.66 2.08 0.18
C THR A 147 6.73 1.66 -0.84
N LEU A 148 6.47 0.62 -1.64
CA LEU A 148 7.38 0.18 -2.71
C LEU A 148 7.66 1.28 -3.75
N GLU A 149 6.61 1.98 -4.18
CA GLU A 149 6.71 3.07 -5.16
C GLU A 149 7.41 4.31 -4.59
N ALA A 150 7.29 4.55 -3.28
CA ALA A 150 8.00 5.63 -2.61
C ALA A 150 9.51 5.42 -2.64
N PHE A 151 9.97 4.17 -2.44
CA PHE A 151 11.38 3.78 -2.54
C PHE A 151 11.88 3.70 -3.98
N ARG A 152 11.07 3.13 -4.89
CA ARG A 152 11.43 2.97 -6.30
C ARG A 152 10.30 3.46 -7.18
N ALA A 153 10.53 4.56 -7.87
CA ALA A 153 9.55 5.13 -8.80
C ALA A 153 9.11 4.06 -9.82
N PRO A 154 7.79 3.91 -10.07
CA PRO A 154 7.34 3.08 -11.17
C PRO A 154 7.87 3.62 -12.50
N ILE A 155 8.26 2.71 -13.39
CA ILE A 155 8.76 3.04 -14.72
C ILE A 155 7.57 2.97 -15.68
N PHE A 156 7.27 4.07 -16.34
CA PHE A 156 6.33 4.13 -17.46
C PHE A 156 7.11 4.13 -18.78
N GLN A 157 6.42 4.09 -19.91
CA GLN A 157 7.06 4.14 -21.23
C GLN A 157 7.84 5.45 -21.46
N SER A 158 7.37 6.56 -20.86
CA SER A 158 8.06 7.86 -20.88
C SER A 158 9.19 7.98 -19.86
N GLY A 159 9.40 6.95 -19.01
CA GLY A 159 10.45 6.91 -18.00
C GLY A 159 9.93 6.79 -16.55
N PRO A 160 10.83 6.93 -15.56
CA PRO A 160 10.47 6.89 -14.14
C PRO A 160 9.59 8.09 -13.74
N ASP A 161 8.46 7.84 -13.09
CA ASP A 161 7.58 8.91 -12.58
C ASP A 161 6.97 8.53 -11.22
N LYS A 162 7.38 9.21 -10.15
CA LYS A 162 6.83 8.99 -8.80
C LYS A 162 5.39 9.46 -8.65
N ASP A 163 4.93 10.34 -9.53
CA ASP A 163 3.60 10.94 -9.52
C ASP A 163 2.72 10.41 -10.66
N GLY A 164 3.15 9.34 -11.35
CA GLY A 164 2.42 8.81 -12.51
C GLY A 164 1.01 8.30 -12.20
N PHE A 165 0.72 7.93 -10.95
CA PHE A 165 -0.62 7.55 -10.47
C PHE A 165 -1.32 8.66 -9.66
N SER A 166 -0.72 9.85 -9.52
CA SER A 166 -1.30 10.93 -8.74
C SER A 166 -2.38 11.68 -9.53
N LEU A 167 -3.53 11.88 -8.89
CA LEU A 167 -4.73 12.56 -9.42
C LEU A 167 -5.07 13.84 -8.66
N GLY A 168 -4.15 14.31 -7.81
CA GLY A 168 -4.39 15.36 -6.82
C GLY A 168 -4.85 14.80 -5.47
N LYS A 169 -4.48 15.49 -4.38
CA LYS A 169 -4.58 14.96 -3.01
C LYS A 169 -5.96 14.43 -2.62
N TYR A 170 -7.03 15.11 -3.03
CA TYR A 170 -8.41 14.71 -2.71
C TYR A 170 -8.82 13.43 -3.46
N ASN A 171 -8.58 13.38 -4.77
CA ASN A 171 -8.88 12.21 -5.59
C ASN A 171 -8.01 11.01 -5.17
N ASN A 172 -6.74 11.24 -4.84
CA ASN A 172 -5.85 10.21 -4.30
C ASN A 172 -6.38 9.61 -2.98
N PHE A 173 -6.96 10.44 -2.12
CA PHE A 173 -7.61 9.97 -0.91
C PHE A 173 -8.87 9.15 -1.22
N GLN A 174 -9.69 9.60 -2.18
CA GLN A 174 -10.88 8.86 -2.63
C GLN A 174 -10.55 7.50 -3.23
N GLU A 175 -9.42 7.34 -3.93
CA GLU A 175 -8.97 6.03 -4.44
C GLU A 175 -8.87 4.96 -3.33
N VAL A 176 -8.61 5.37 -2.08
CA VAL A 176 -8.50 4.47 -0.92
C VAL A 176 -9.77 4.47 -0.07
N PHE A 177 -10.41 5.62 0.14
CA PHE A 177 -11.51 5.76 1.08
C PHE A 177 -12.90 5.78 0.43
N GLY A 178 -12.97 5.89 -0.89
CA GLY A 178 -14.20 5.98 -1.68
C GLY A 178 -14.90 7.34 -1.60
N ASP A 179 -15.98 7.48 -2.36
CA ASP A 179 -16.71 8.75 -2.50
C ASP A 179 -17.62 9.06 -1.32
N ARG A 180 -18.12 8.01 -0.64
CA ARG A 180 -19.08 8.13 0.46
C ARG A 180 -18.38 8.51 1.76
N ARG A 181 -18.34 9.81 2.06
CA ARG A 181 -17.70 10.39 3.27
C ARG A 181 -18.12 9.73 4.58
N ALA A 182 -19.39 9.35 4.71
CA ALA A 182 -19.92 8.67 5.89
C ALA A 182 -19.23 7.33 6.20
N LEU A 183 -18.59 6.70 5.20
CA LEU A 183 -17.93 5.41 5.33
C LEU A 183 -16.40 5.53 5.46
N TRP A 184 -15.83 6.74 5.43
CA TRP A 184 -14.38 6.93 5.45
C TRP A 184 -13.75 6.34 6.71
N PHE A 185 -14.39 6.54 7.85
CA PHE A 185 -13.93 6.07 9.16
C PHE A 185 -14.58 4.74 9.55
N LEU A 186 -15.09 3.96 8.61
CA LEU A 186 -15.63 2.63 8.87
C LEU A 186 -14.79 1.58 8.17
N PRO A 187 -14.47 0.44 8.82
CA PRO A 187 -13.70 -0.65 8.24
C PRO A 187 -14.55 -1.50 7.27
N VAL A 188 -15.13 -0.83 6.27
CA VAL A 188 -15.87 -1.42 5.15
C VAL A 188 -15.15 -1.12 3.85
N PHE A 189 -15.11 -2.08 2.92
CA PHE A 189 -14.41 -1.91 1.66
C PHE A 189 -15.09 -0.83 0.81
N THR A 190 -14.36 0.24 0.51
CA THR A 190 -14.83 1.36 -0.32
C THR A 190 -13.74 1.91 -1.24
N SER A 191 -12.59 1.24 -1.34
CA SER A 191 -11.54 1.62 -2.30
C SER A 191 -12.11 1.58 -3.73
N LEU A 192 -11.69 2.52 -4.56
CA LEU A 192 -12.14 2.58 -5.95
C LEU A 192 -11.29 1.65 -6.84
N GLY A 193 -11.84 1.30 -8.01
CA GLY A 193 -11.18 0.42 -8.98
C GLY A 193 -11.29 -1.07 -8.66
N ASP A 194 -10.60 -1.88 -9.46
CA ASP A 194 -10.58 -3.34 -9.38
C ASP A 194 -9.23 -3.91 -8.88
N GLY A 195 -8.24 -3.04 -8.69
CA GLY A 195 -6.89 -3.40 -8.30
C GLY A 195 -5.99 -3.84 -9.46
N LEU A 196 -6.52 -3.93 -10.69
CA LEU A 196 -5.80 -4.33 -11.90
C LEU A 196 -5.43 -3.11 -12.76
N VAL A 197 -6.37 -2.18 -12.90
CA VAL A 197 -6.21 -0.95 -13.70
C VAL A 197 -6.29 0.25 -12.78
N TYR A 198 -5.38 1.20 -12.98
CA TYR A 198 -5.35 2.44 -12.22
C TYR A 198 -5.39 3.64 -13.15
N PRO A 199 -6.12 4.70 -12.79
CA PRO A 199 -6.01 5.97 -13.47
C PRO A 199 -4.57 6.50 -13.35
N VAL A 200 -4.02 6.93 -14.49
CA VAL A 200 -2.69 7.53 -14.59
C VAL A 200 -2.80 9.01 -14.92
N ARG A 201 -1.77 9.80 -14.57
CA ARG A 201 -1.67 11.20 -14.97
C ARG A 201 -1.72 11.32 -16.50
N THR A 202 -2.31 12.41 -17.00
CA THR A 202 -2.59 12.66 -18.44
C THR A 202 -1.41 12.38 -19.37
N ASP A 203 -0.18 12.67 -18.94
CA ASP A 203 1.04 12.45 -19.73
C ASP A 203 1.24 10.97 -20.11
N HIS A 204 0.73 10.04 -19.29
CA HIS A 204 0.79 8.59 -19.54
C HIS A 204 -0.48 8.04 -20.19
N GLN A 205 -1.59 8.79 -20.20
CA GLN A 205 -2.83 8.40 -20.87
C GLN A 205 -2.69 8.46 -22.40
N VAL A 206 -1.95 9.43 -22.93
CA VAL A 206 -1.73 9.63 -24.37
C VAL A 206 -0.96 8.45 -24.99
N GLY A 207 -0.01 7.86 -24.27
CA GLY A 207 0.71 6.66 -24.70
C GLY A 207 -0.12 5.38 -24.68
N TYR A 208 -1.12 5.29 -23.81
CA TYR A 208 -2.04 4.14 -23.74
C TYR A 208 -3.04 4.14 -24.90
N ASN A 209 -3.65 5.30 -25.20
CA ASN A 209 -4.65 5.43 -26.25
C ASN A 209 -4.06 5.23 -27.66
N SER A 210 -2.80 5.62 -27.88
CA SER A 210 -2.11 5.35 -29.16
C SER A 210 -1.81 3.86 -29.36
N LEU A 211 -1.52 3.11 -28.28
CA LEU A 211 -1.27 1.67 -28.36
C LEU A 211 -2.54 0.85 -28.64
N ILE A 212 -3.68 1.22 -28.05
CA ILE A 212 -4.97 0.58 -28.38
C ILE A 212 -5.31 0.79 -29.86
N GLN A 213 -5.10 1.99 -30.40
CA GLN A 213 -5.37 2.28 -31.81
C GLN A 213 -4.45 1.52 -32.77
N VAL A 214 -3.22 1.16 -32.36
CA VAL A 214 -2.30 0.36 -33.17
C VAL A 214 -2.62 -1.14 -33.06
N ALA A 215 -2.98 -1.64 -31.87
CA ALA A 215 -3.30 -3.05 -31.67
C ALA A 215 -4.64 -3.50 -32.28
N GLN A 216 -5.49 -2.54 -32.69
CA GLN A 216 -6.78 -2.78 -33.37
C GLN A 216 -6.69 -2.67 -34.90
N ARG A 217 -5.49 -2.51 -35.47
CA ARG A 217 -5.22 -2.56 -36.92
C ARG A 217 -4.46 -3.83 -37.27
#